data_AF-A0A9P5U1X5-F1
#
_entry.id   AF-A0A9P5U1X5-F1
#
_cell.length_a   1.000
_cell.length_b   1.000
_cell.length_c   1.000
_cell.angle_alpha   90.00
_cell.angle_beta   90.00
_cell.angle_gamma   90.00
#
_symmetry.space_group_name_H-M   'P 1'
#
loop_
_entity.id
_entity.type
_entity.pdbx_description
1 polymer ?
#
loop_
_entity_poly.entity_id
_entity_poly.type
_entity_poly.pdbx_seq_one_letter_code
_entity_poly.pdbx_strand_id
1 'polypeptide(L)'
;LGCATVLSLFGAVKNPVLSEKLYNVLKEYIGNFILYDPPYQAFGYPLPQDNPNYTPVDDPTLTGDILKVFSDWVGSYYDHPCLAYTASIYDLDGRRKTEKNSISSWTTEETVKGIEGDKAKNDLLMFLPAMQQTLCELAQQALFDGEAVQQWFPNVNVTYLGATRTNWAAAWAEMETKKRYHDVLNSLKQVRNINFFDIIGGNHFVSIIVVFVDAKC
;
A
#
# COMPACT_ATOMS: atom_id res chain seq x y z
N LEU A 1 -4.56 -2.32 5.07
CA LEU A 1 -4.09 -1.81 6.39
C LEU A 1 -2.79 -2.47 6.87
N GLY A 2 -2.66 -3.81 6.81
CA GLY A 2 -1.48 -4.53 7.33
C GLY A 2 -0.09 -4.13 6.79
N CYS A 3 0.00 -3.42 5.67
CA CYS A 3 1.28 -2.98 5.09
C CYS A 3 2.07 -2.06 6.04
N ALA A 4 1.41 -1.13 6.74
CA ALA A 4 2.06 -0.21 7.67
C ALA A 4 2.72 -0.94 8.86
N THR A 5 2.08 -2.00 9.35
CA THR A 5 2.62 -2.85 10.43
C THR A 5 3.87 -3.60 9.99
N VAL A 6 3.91 -4.06 8.74
CA VAL A 6 5.12 -4.71 8.22
C VAL A 6 6.20 -3.66 7.96
N LEU A 7 5.87 -2.49 7.41
CA LEU A 7 6.84 -1.41 7.23
C LEU A 7 7.44 -0.96 8.57
N SER A 8 6.67 -0.93 9.66
CA SER A 8 7.22 -0.62 10.98
C SER A 8 8.17 -1.71 11.48
N LEU A 9 7.85 -2.99 11.25
CA LEU A 9 8.72 -4.13 11.56
C LEU A 9 10.06 -4.07 10.82
N PHE A 10 10.12 -3.57 9.59
CA PHE A 10 11.37 -3.47 8.83
C PHE A 10 12.07 -2.12 8.99
N GLY A 11 11.32 -1.08 9.33
CA GLY A 11 11.79 0.30 9.35
C GLY A 11 12.16 0.84 10.73
N ALA A 12 11.84 0.13 11.82
CA ALA A 12 12.12 0.60 13.17
C ALA A 12 13.60 0.43 13.60
N VAL A 13 14.56 0.48 12.68
CA VAL A 13 15.98 0.18 12.98
C VAL A 13 16.58 1.17 13.98
N LYS A 14 16.22 2.47 13.88
CA LYS A 14 16.69 3.52 14.79
C LYS A 14 16.04 3.46 16.19
N ASN A 15 14.89 2.81 16.30
CA ASN A 15 14.16 2.59 17.56
C ASN A 15 13.65 1.14 17.59
N PRO A 16 14.55 0.16 17.78
CA PRO A 16 14.25 -1.24 17.50
C PRO A 16 13.14 -1.77 18.42
N VAL A 17 12.02 -2.15 17.80
CA VAL A 17 10.90 -2.83 18.48
C VAL A 17 11.23 -4.29 18.75
N LEU A 18 12.15 -4.88 17.98
CA LEU A 18 12.62 -6.25 18.15
C LEU A 18 13.91 -6.29 18.96
N SER A 19 13.95 -7.16 19.98
CA SER A 19 15.22 -7.56 20.60
C SER A 19 16.11 -8.31 19.60
N GLU A 20 17.42 -8.26 19.79
CA GLU A 20 18.39 -9.00 18.96
C GLU A 20 18.07 -10.50 18.92
N LYS A 21 17.65 -11.08 20.06
CA LYS A 21 17.22 -12.48 20.15
C LYS A 21 16.04 -12.76 19.22
N LEU A 22 15.03 -11.89 19.21
CA LEU A 22 13.84 -12.06 18.38
C LEU A 22 14.17 -11.85 16.89
N TYR A 23 15.00 -10.85 16.56
CA TYR A 23 15.50 -10.65 15.21
C TYR A 23 16.22 -11.89 14.66
N ASN A 24 17.10 -12.48 15.45
CA ASN A 24 17.85 -13.68 15.06
C ASN A 24 16.97 -14.89 14.78
N VAL A 25 15.80 -15.00 15.44
CA VAL A 25 14.79 -16.02 15.11
C VAL A 25 14.06 -15.64 13.83
N LEU A 26 13.51 -14.43 13.74
CA LEU A 26 12.66 -14.01 12.62
C LEU A 26 13.37 -14.02 11.27
N LYS A 27 14.67 -13.67 11.23
CA LYS A 27 15.43 -13.61 9.99
C LYS A 27 15.53 -14.95 9.24
N GLU A 28 15.29 -16.06 9.91
CA GLU A 28 15.28 -17.41 9.31
C GLU A 28 13.94 -17.76 8.66
N TYR A 29 12.84 -17.11 9.07
CA TYR A 29 11.48 -17.43 8.62
C TYR A 29 10.90 -16.38 7.67
N ILE A 30 11.39 -15.15 7.72
CA ILE A 30 10.92 -14.06 6.86
C ILE A 30 11.70 -14.09 5.54
N GLY A 31 11.06 -14.54 4.46
CA GLY A 31 11.69 -14.65 3.13
C GLY A 31 11.34 -13.52 2.16
N ASN A 32 10.07 -13.12 2.09
CA ASN A 32 9.58 -12.10 1.16
C ASN A 32 8.53 -11.24 1.84
N PHE A 33 8.55 -9.94 1.54
CA PHE A 33 7.56 -8.98 2.00
C PHE A 33 6.67 -8.58 0.82
N ILE A 34 5.37 -8.88 0.91
CA ILE A 34 4.41 -8.52 -0.13
C ILE A 34 3.64 -7.26 0.30
N LEU A 35 3.77 -6.21 -0.51
CA LEU A 35 2.93 -5.02 -0.46
C LEU A 35 1.79 -5.21 -1.45
N TYR A 36 0.57 -5.44 -0.95
CA TYR A 36 -0.60 -5.67 -1.78
C TYR A 36 -1.45 -4.40 -1.89
N ASP A 37 -1.38 -3.77 -3.06
CA ASP A 37 -2.10 -2.55 -3.47
C ASP A 37 -2.27 -1.51 -2.33
N PRO A 38 -1.20 -1.16 -1.60
CA PRO A 38 -1.31 -0.31 -0.43
C PRO A 38 -1.64 1.14 -0.80
N PRO A 39 -2.49 1.84 -0.03
CA PRO A 39 -2.73 3.27 -0.25
C PRO A 39 -1.55 4.11 0.26
N TYR A 40 -1.39 5.33 -0.25
CA TYR A 40 -0.24 6.19 0.06
C TYR A 40 -0.09 6.50 1.56
N GLN A 41 -1.21 6.52 2.30
CA GLN A 41 -1.22 6.72 3.75
C GLN A 41 -0.51 5.60 4.51
N ALA A 42 -0.40 4.39 3.92
CA ALA A 42 0.35 3.29 4.53
C ALA A 42 1.86 3.55 4.56
N PHE A 43 2.35 4.44 3.69
CA PHE A 43 3.74 4.87 3.63
C PHE A 43 3.96 6.27 4.17
N GLY A 44 2.92 7.00 4.54
CA GLY A 44 3.03 8.41 4.92
C GLY A 44 3.52 9.32 3.78
N TYR A 45 3.29 8.94 2.52
CA TYR A 45 3.71 9.79 1.40
C TYR A 45 2.91 11.11 1.39
N PRO A 46 3.56 12.24 1.08
CA PRO A 46 2.86 13.50 1.00
C PRO A 46 1.94 13.54 -0.24
N LEU A 47 0.91 14.38 -0.15
CA LEU A 47 0.11 14.79 -1.29
C LEU A 47 0.42 16.24 -1.65
N PRO A 48 0.33 16.63 -2.93
CA PRO A 48 0.23 18.04 -3.32
C PRO A 48 -0.95 18.72 -2.63
N GLN A 49 -0.78 19.99 -2.24
CA GLN A 49 -1.79 20.75 -1.50
C GLN A 49 -3.09 20.92 -2.30
N ASP A 50 -3.01 20.94 -3.62
CA ASP A 50 -4.08 21.09 -4.59
C ASP A 50 -4.48 19.75 -5.23
N ASN A 51 -4.29 18.62 -4.53
CA ASN A 51 -4.76 17.31 -4.98
C ASN A 51 -6.24 17.35 -5.39
N PRO A 52 -6.59 17.07 -6.66
CA PRO A 52 -7.96 17.18 -7.15
C PRO A 52 -8.83 15.94 -6.86
N ASN A 53 -8.22 14.87 -6.36
CA ASN A 53 -8.86 13.56 -6.33
C ASN A 53 -9.82 13.40 -5.15
N TYR A 54 -10.96 12.74 -5.40
CA TYR A 54 -12.00 12.53 -4.39
C TYR A 54 -11.60 11.49 -3.35
N THR A 55 -11.77 11.82 -2.07
CA THR A 55 -11.74 10.85 -0.95
C THR A 55 -13.08 10.87 -0.21
N PRO A 56 -13.74 9.72 0.02
CA PRO A 56 -14.99 9.67 0.79
C PRO A 56 -14.92 10.30 2.18
N VAL A 57 -13.78 10.15 2.88
CA VAL A 57 -13.62 10.65 4.26
C VAL A 57 -13.46 12.17 4.36
N ASP A 58 -13.12 12.81 3.25
CA ASP A 58 -12.91 14.25 3.17
C ASP A 58 -14.13 14.98 2.58
N ASP A 59 -15.19 14.26 2.18
CA ASP A 59 -16.39 14.82 1.56
C ASP A 59 -17.38 15.36 2.60
N PRO A 60 -17.47 16.69 2.81
CA PRO A 60 -18.35 17.26 3.83
C PRO A 60 -19.84 17.17 3.43
N THR A 61 -20.13 16.85 2.17
CA THR A 61 -21.50 16.74 1.66
C THR A 61 -22.07 15.34 1.85
N LEU A 62 -21.25 14.39 2.31
CA LEU A 62 -21.63 13.01 2.47
C LEU A 62 -22.61 12.84 3.64
N THR A 63 -23.89 12.72 3.32
CA THR A 63 -24.93 12.33 4.26
C THR A 63 -25.23 10.85 4.11
N GLY A 64 -24.86 10.01 5.08
CA GLY A 64 -25.18 8.58 5.05
C GLY A 64 -24.08 7.68 5.60
N ASP A 65 -24.14 6.41 5.21
CA ASP A 65 -23.18 5.38 5.62
C ASP A 65 -21.84 5.56 4.88
N ILE A 66 -20.87 6.16 5.59
CA ILE A 66 -19.53 6.41 5.06
C ILE A 66 -18.78 5.13 4.72
N LEU A 67 -19.00 4.04 5.46
CA LEU A 67 -18.33 2.76 5.19
C LEU A 67 -18.83 2.18 3.89
N LYS A 68 -20.14 2.29 3.62
CA LYS A 68 -20.70 1.89 2.32
C LYS A 68 -20.10 2.72 1.17
N VAL A 69 -20.05 4.05 1.30
CA VAL A 69 -19.50 4.90 0.23
C VAL A 69 -18.01 4.63 0.04
N PHE A 70 -17.26 4.45 1.12
CA PHE A 70 -15.85 4.08 1.07
C PHE A 70 -15.63 2.73 0.38
N SER A 71 -16.48 1.74 0.68
CA SER A 71 -16.44 0.41 0.04
C SER A 71 -16.75 0.50 -1.46
N ASP A 72 -17.79 1.25 -1.83
CA ASP A 72 -18.09 1.48 -3.25
C ASP A 72 -16.95 2.24 -3.96
N TRP A 73 -16.31 3.20 -3.29
CA TRP A 73 -15.17 3.92 -3.84
C TRP A 73 -13.95 3.01 -4.02
N VAL A 74 -13.52 2.27 -2.99
CA VAL A 74 -12.34 1.39 -3.04
C VAL A 74 -12.57 0.18 -3.96
N GLY A 75 -13.81 -0.27 -4.11
CA GLY A 75 -14.22 -1.40 -4.95
C GLY A 75 -14.47 -1.07 -6.41
N SER A 76 -14.35 0.19 -6.83
CA SER A 76 -14.55 0.63 -8.21
C SER A 76 -13.34 0.31 -9.11
N TYR A 77 -13.50 0.45 -10.42
CA TYR A 77 -12.44 0.25 -11.42
C TYR A 77 -12.13 1.56 -12.12
N TYR A 78 -11.04 2.21 -11.73
CA TYR A 78 -10.66 3.52 -12.25
C TYR A 78 -9.73 3.38 -13.45
N ASP A 79 -9.87 4.27 -14.43
CA ASP A 79 -9.09 4.19 -15.67
C ASP A 79 -7.99 5.25 -15.64
N HIS A 80 -6.85 4.88 -15.06
CA HIS A 80 -5.67 5.75 -15.03
C HIS A 80 -5.01 5.80 -16.42
N PRO A 81 -4.75 6.99 -16.98
CA PRO A 81 -4.04 7.14 -18.26
C PRO A 81 -2.62 6.56 -18.23
N CYS A 82 -1.94 6.66 -17.08
CA CYS A 82 -0.57 6.19 -16.89
C CYS A 82 -0.26 5.97 -15.41
N LEU A 83 0.41 4.86 -15.07
CA LEU A 83 0.96 4.58 -13.74
C LEU A 83 2.50 4.55 -13.74
N ALA A 84 3.12 5.18 -14.74
CA ALA A 84 4.56 5.35 -14.75
C ALA A 84 4.99 6.24 -13.58
N TYR A 85 6.18 6.02 -13.04
CA TYR A 85 6.73 6.82 -11.94
C TYR A 85 6.98 8.30 -12.32
N THR A 86 6.88 8.63 -13.61
CA THR A 86 6.96 9.99 -14.15
C THR A 86 5.60 10.67 -14.30
N ALA A 87 4.48 9.94 -14.10
CA ALA A 87 3.14 10.50 -14.19
C ALA A 87 2.83 11.39 -12.97
N SER A 88 1.75 12.17 -13.07
CA SER A 88 1.35 13.11 -12.03
C SER A 88 0.08 12.67 -11.32
N ILE A 89 -0.12 13.12 -10.08
CA ILE A 89 -1.34 12.86 -9.32
C ILE A 89 -2.60 13.42 -10.02
N TYR A 90 -2.44 14.50 -10.81
CA TYR A 90 -3.53 15.11 -11.57
C TYR A 90 -3.94 14.28 -12.79
N ASP A 91 -3.12 13.32 -13.21
CA ASP A 91 -3.46 12.40 -14.29
C ASP A 91 -4.32 11.24 -13.79
N LEU A 92 -4.42 11.03 -12.47
CA LEU A 92 -5.18 9.93 -11.91
C LEU A 92 -6.70 10.15 -12.01
N ASP A 93 -7.44 9.07 -12.25
CA ASP A 93 -8.89 9.07 -12.19
C ASP A 93 -9.36 9.17 -10.73
N GLY A 94 -9.66 10.40 -10.32
CA GLY A 94 -10.15 10.76 -9.00
C GLY A 94 -11.67 10.79 -8.84
N ARG A 95 -12.42 10.08 -9.68
CA ARG A 95 -13.90 10.05 -9.59
C ARG A 95 -14.37 9.47 -8.25
N ARG A 96 -15.63 9.77 -7.89
CA ARG A 96 -16.26 9.26 -6.67
C ARG A 96 -16.55 7.76 -6.69
N LYS A 97 -16.90 7.23 -7.85
CA LYS A 97 -17.13 5.81 -8.13
C LYS A 97 -17.17 5.61 -9.64
N THR A 98 -17.07 4.36 -10.07
CA THR A 98 -17.27 3.97 -11.48
C THR A 98 -18.46 3.04 -11.64
N GLU A 99 -18.91 2.83 -12.87
CA GLU A 99 -20.02 1.91 -13.18
C GLU A 99 -19.69 0.44 -12.86
N LYS A 100 -18.41 0.06 -12.98
CA LYS A 100 -17.93 -1.27 -12.61
C LYS A 100 -17.44 -1.25 -11.17
N ASN A 101 -17.93 -2.17 -10.34
CA ASN A 101 -17.56 -2.25 -8.94
C ASN A 101 -17.60 -3.70 -8.43
N SER A 102 -16.52 -4.17 -7.78
CA SER A 102 -16.40 -5.55 -7.31
C SER A 102 -17.42 -5.88 -6.21
N ILE A 103 -17.63 -4.95 -5.28
CA ILE A 103 -18.50 -5.12 -4.11
C ILE A 103 -19.99 -5.05 -4.49
N SER A 104 -20.34 -4.37 -5.58
CA SER A 104 -21.73 -4.27 -6.04
C SER A 104 -22.39 -5.62 -6.36
N SER A 105 -21.58 -6.66 -6.60
CA SER A 105 -22.05 -8.02 -6.86
C SER A 105 -22.17 -8.88 -5.60
N TRP A 106 -21.67 -8.41 -4.46
CA TRP A 106 -21.66 -9.17 -3.22
C TRP A 106 -23.05 -9.24 -2.60
N THR A 107 -23.40 -10.42 -2.13
CA THR A 107 -24.54 -10.63 -1.24
C THR A 107 -24.30 -9.94 0.11
N THR A 108 -25.37 -9.76 0.90
CA THR A 108 -25.25 -9.25 2.27
C THR A 108 -24.33 -10.13 3.12
N GLU A 109 -24.37 -11.45 2.94
CA GLU A 109 -23.53 -12.39 3.68
C GLU A 109 -22.04 -12.22 3.31
N GLU A 110 -21.73 -12.10 2.02
CA GLU A 110 -20.38 -11.83 1.54
C GLU A 110 -19.87 -10.47 2.03
N THR A 111 -20.72 -9.45 2.05
CA THR A 111 -20.39 -8.13 2.58
C THR A 111 -20.03 -8.21 4.07
N VAL A 112 -20.80 -8.93 4.88
CA VAL A 112 -20.51 -9.12 6.32
C VAL A 112 -19.22 -9.90 6.54
N LYS A 113 -18.88 -10.84 5.66
CA LYS A 113 -17.64 -11.62 5.72
C LYS A 113 -16.41 -10.83 5.24
N GLY A 114 -16.58 -10.02 4.19
CA GLY A 114 -15.50 -9.34 3.48
C GLY A 114 -15.18 -7.94 4.00
N ILE A 115 -16.09 -7.31 4.74
CA ILE A 115 -15.91 -5.96 5.28
C ILE A 115 -15.95 -6.05 6.81
N GLU A 116 -14.83 -5.71 7.43
CA GLU A 116 -14.78 -5.59 8.87
C GLU A 116 -15.62 -4.39 9.32
N GLY A 117 -16.65 -4.65 10.12
CA GLY A 117 -17.57 -3.60 10.60
C GLY A 117 -16.96 -2.68 11.67
N ASP A 118 -17.81 -2.07 12.49
CA ASP A 118 -17.46 -1.04 13.50
C ASP A 118 -16.34 -1.37 14.52
N LYS A 119 -15.81 -2.60 14.52
CA LYS A 119 -14.74 -3.05 15.43
C LYS A 119 -13.32 -2.78 14.91
N ALA A 120 -13.14 -2.42 13.64
CA ALA A 120 -11.82 -2.14 13.03
C ALA A 120 -11.22 -0.75 13.34
N LYS A 121 -11.79 -0.01 14.31
CA LYS A 121 -11.49 1.42 14.53
C LYS A 121 -10.02 1.73 14.85
N ASN A 122 -9.27 0.77 15.39
CA ASN A 122 -7.91 1.02 15.87
C ASN A 122 -6.91 1.23 14.72
N ASP A 123 -7.08 0.50 13.62
CA ASP A 123 -6.12 0.53 12.51
C ASP A 123 -6.29 1.80 11.66
N LEU A 124 -7.48 2.39 11.62
CA LEU A 124 -7.71 3.65 10.89
C LEU A 124 -6.98 4.85 11.53
N LEU A 125 -6.66 4.79 12.83
CA LEU A 125 -5.96 5.87 13.53
C LEU A 125 -4.55 6.11 12.96
N MET A 126 -3.93 5.11 12.35
CA MET A 126 -2.61 5.27 11.72
C MET A 126 -2.65 6.21 10.50
N PHE A 127 -3.84 6.42 9.91
CA PHE A 127 -4.03 7.31 8.78
C PHE A 127 -4.28 8.77 9.20
N LEU A 128 -4.37 9.07 10.49
CA LEU A 128 -4.47 10.43 10.97
C LEU A 128 -3.16 11.20 10.71
N PRO A 129 -3.23 12.52 10.46
CA PRO A 129 -2.05 13.34 10.16
C PRO A 129 -0.91 13.20 11.18
N ALA A 130 -1.23 13.04 12.47
CA ALA A 130 -0.26 12.87 13.54
C ALA A 130 0.65 11.63 13.38
N MET A 131 0.20 10.60 12.66
CA MET A 131 0.94 9.36 12.44
C MET A 131 1.68 9.32 11.09
N GLN A 132 1.28 10.17 10.13
CA GLN A 132 1.80 10.10 8.75
C GLN A 132 3.30 10.35 8.67
N GLN A 133 3.84 11.27 9.48
CA GLN A 133 5.28 11.50 9.54
C GLN A 133 6.04 10.26 10.02
N THR A 134 5.57 9.61 11.09
CA THR A 134 6.16 8.38 11.62
C THR A 134 6.11 7.26 10.59
N LEU A 135 4.99 7.09 9.87
CA LEU A 135 4.87 6.11 8.81
C LEU A 135 5.83 6.39 7.65
N CYS A 136 6.03 7.66 7.29
CA CYS A 136 7.00 8.08 6.28
C CYS A 136 8.43 7.70 6.67
N GLU A 137 8.82 7.96 7.91
CA GLU A 137 10.15 7.61 8.42
C GLU A 137 10.38 6.10 8.48
N LEU A 138 9.35 5.33 8.88
CA LEU A 138 9.41 3.87 8.91
C LEU A 138 9.47 3.29 7.50
N ALA A 139 8.65 3.77 6.57
CA ALA A 139 8.69 3.35 5.18
C ALA A 139 10.03 3.69 4.51
N GLN A 140 10.58 4.88 4.80
CA GLN A 140 11.90 5.29 4.32
C GLN A 140 12.99 4.35 4.82
N GLN A 141 13.00 4.02 6.12
CA GLN A 141 13.97 3.10 6.70
C GLN A 141 13.81 1.67 6.16
N ALA A 142 12.56 1.20 6.04
CA ALA A 142 12.27 -0.15 5.60
C ALA A 142 12.69 -0.38 4.13
N LEU A 143 12.48 0.60 3.25
CA LEU A 143 12.59 0.41 1.80
C LEU A 143 13.81 1.10 1.18
N PHE A 144 14.19 2.27 1.67
CA PHE A 144 15.04 3.22 0.93
C PHE A 144 16.31 3.66 1.67
N ASP A 145 16.45 3.36 2.96
CA ASP A 145 17.66 3.63 3.74
C ASP A 145 18.62 2.44 3.65
N GLY A 146 19.70 2.59 2.87
CA GLY A 146 20.64 1.51 2.63
C GLY A 146 21.32 0.96 3.88
N GLU A 147 21.56 1.79 4.90
CA GLU A 147 22.15 1.34 6.17
C GLU A 147 21.14 0.47 6.94
N ALA A 148 19.90 0.96 7.07
CA ALA A 148 18.83 0.23 7.74
C ALA A 148 18.53 -1.11 7.04
N VAL A 149 18.49 -1.12 5.71
CA VAL A 149 18.25 -2.32 4.89
C VAL A 149 19.34 -3.36 5.07
N GLN A 150 20.62 -2.95 5.10
CA GLN A 150 21.73 -3.89 5.33
C GLN A 150 21.72 -4.46 6.74
N GLN A 151 21.36 -3.65 7.74
CA GLN A 151 21.36 -4.05 9.13
C GLN A 151 20.21 -5.00 9.47
N TRP A 152 19.01 -4.74 8.93
CA TRP A 152 17.79 -5.45 9.27
C TRP A 152 17.16 -6.14 8.07
N PHE A 153 17.13 -7.47 8.14
CA PHE A 153 16.57 -8.35 7.11
C PHE A 153 17.18 -8.09 5.71
N PRO A 154 18.51 -8.11 5.54
CA PRO A 154 19.16 -7.74 4.28
C PRO A 154 18.79 -8.64 3.09
N ASN A 155 18.38 -9.88 3.36
CA ASN A 155 18.06 -10.87 2.33
C ASN A 155 16.57 -10.87 1.95
N VAL A 156 15.75 -10.01 2.56
CA VAL A 156 14.31 -9.97 2.30
C VAL A 156 14.02 -9.00 1.17
N ASN A 157 13.52 -9.56 0.06
CA ASN A 157 13.00 -8.79 -1.06
C ASN A 157 11.59 -8.27 -0.75
N VAL A 158 11.19 -7.24 -1.49
CA VAL A 158 9.81 -6.75 -1.52
C VAL A 158 9.18 -7.09 -2.85
N THR A 159 7.94 -7.55 -2.80
CA THR A 159 7.07 -7.70 -3.96
C THR A 159 5.96 -6.67 -3.83
N TYR A 160 5.95 -5.67 -4.71
CA TYR A 160 4.88 -4.68 -4.77
C TYR A 160 3.87 -5.12 -5.83
N LEU A 161 2.66 -5.44 -5.40
CA LEU A 161 1.55 -5.82 -6.26
C LEU A 161 0.63 -4.60 -6.40
N GLY A 162 0.68 -3.92 -7.54
CA GLY A 162 -0.19 -2.76 -7.83
C GLY A 162 -1.26 -3.14 -8.84
N ALA A 163 -2.50 -2.72 -8.64
CA ALA A 163 -3.58 -3.02 -9.59
C ALA A 163 -3.83 -1.82 -10.53
N THR A 164 -3.85 -2.04 -11.84
CA THR A 164 -3.84 -0.91 -12.80
C THR A 164 -5.15 -0.11 -12.87
N ARG A 165 -6.22 -0.62 -12.24
CA ARG A 165 -7.53 0.04 -12.15
C ARG A 165 -7.98 0.20 -10.69
N THR A 166 -7.04 0.33 -9.77
CA THR A 166 -7.31 0.61 -8.35
C THR A 166 -7.77 2.06 -8.12
N ASN A 167 -8.08 2.43 -6.88
CA ASN A 167 -8.39 3.81 -6.52
C ASN A 167 -7.12 4.69 -6.57
N TRP A 168 -7.29 5.99 -6.79
CA TRP A 168 -6.16 6.91 -6.94
C TRP A 168 -5.17 6.89 -5.76
N ALA A 169 -5.60 6.55 -4.54
CA ALA A 169 -4.73 6.55 -3.37
C ALA A 169 -3.69 5.41 -3.41
N ALA A 170 -4.08 4.24 -3.92
CA ALA A 170 -3.15 3.12 -4.15
C ALA A 170 -2.29 3.34 -5.41
N ALA A 171 -2.90 3.85 -6.49
CA ALA A 171 -2.16 4.22 -7.70
C ALA A 171 -1.05 5.25 -7.42
N TRP A 172 -1.36 6.29 -6.63
CA TRP A 172 -0.38 7.29 -6.20
C TRP A 172 0.75 6.68 -5.37
N ALA A 173 0.41 5.76 -4.46
CA ALA A 173 1.41 5.07 -3.64
C ALA A 173 2.41 4.30 -4.51
N GLU A 174 1.91 3.55 -5.49
CA GLU A 174 2.74 2.78 -6.40
C GLU A 174 3.68 3.68 -7.21
N MET A 175 3.13 4.76 -7.78
CA MET A 175 3.91 5.75 -8.54
C MET A 175 5.02 6.36 -7.70
N GLU A 176 4.72 6.82 -6.48
CA GLU A 176 5.69 7.41 -5.57
C GLU A 176 6.73 6.39 -5.07
N THR A 177 6.34 5.14 -4.80
CA THR A 177 7.29 4.08 -4.45
C THR A 177 8.24 3.80 -5.63
N LYS A 178 7.73 3.64 -6.85
CA LYS A 178 8.55 3.45 -8.07
C LYS A 178 9.52 4.61 -8.27
N LYS A 179 9.03 5.85 -8.13
CA LYS A 179 9.84 7.07 -8.28
C LYS A 179 11.00 7.11 -7.27
N ARG A 180 10.68 6.97 -5.98
CA ARG A 180 11.69 6.97 -4.91
C ARG A 180 12.70 5.83 -5.07
N TYR A 181 12.23 4.65 -5.47
CA TYR A 181 13.10 3.51 -5.75
C TYR A 181 14.11 3.84 -6.86
N HIS A 182 13.64 4.41 -7.99
CA HIS A 182 14.51 4.84 -9.08
C HIS A 182 15.47 5.97 -8.67
N ASP A 183 15.01 6.95 -7.90
CA ASP A 183 15.86 8.05 -7.41
C ASP A 183 17.02 7.52 -6.54
N VAL A 184 16.75 6.55 -5.67
CA VAL A 184 17.79 5.92 -4.83
C VAL A 184 18.76 5.10 -5.68
N LEU A 185 18.27 4.30 -6.62
CA LEU A 185 19.13 3.54 -7.55
C LEU A 185 20.06 4.45 -8.36
N ASN A 186 19.54 5.57 -8.87
CA ASN A 186 20.31 6.55 -9.63
C ASN A 186 21.37 7.26 -8.76
N SER A 187 21.15 7.35 -7.45
CA SER A 187 22.10 7.92 -6.49
C SER A 187 23.22 6.97 -6.06
N LEU A 188 23.29 5.75 -6.63
CA LEU A 188 24.25 4.69 -6.28
C LEU A 188 24.20 4.28 -4.79
N LYS A 189 23.09 4.56 -4.13
CA LYS A 189 22.84 4.11 -2.76
C LYS A 189 22.22 2.72 -2.78
N GLN A 190 22.49 1.95 -1.73
CA GLN A 190 21.80 0.69 -1.53
C GLN A 190 20.35 0.93 -1.13
N VAL A 191 19.48 0.04 -1.62
CA VAL A 191 18.03 0.09 -1.45
C VAL A 191 17.53 -1.33 -1.26
N ARG A 192 16.41 -1.52 -0.54
CA ARG A 192 15.78 -2.83 -0.50
C ARG A 192 15.33 -3.20 -1.90
N ASN A 193 15.61 -4.42 -2.35
CA ASN A 193 15.19 -4.84 -3.67
C ASN A 193 13.65 -4.93 -3.74
N ILE A 194 13.03 -4.20 -4.67
CA ILE A 194 11.57 -4.16 -4.86
C ILE A 194 11.26 -4.65 -6.27
N ASN A 195 10.50 -5.73 -6.37
CA ASN A 195 9.93 -6.22 -7.62
C ASN A 195 8.51 -5.68 -7.75
N PHE A 196 8.26 -4.84 -8.76
CA PHE A 196 6.94 -4.30 -9.06
C PHE A 196 6.20 -5.22 -10.03
N PHE A 197 4.98 -5.59 -9.70
CA PHE A 197 4.09 -6.38 -10.53
C PHE A 197 2.74 -5.68 -10.66
N ASP A 198 2.43 -5.30 -11.88
CA ASP A 198 1.18 -4.63 -12.22
C ASP A 198 0.12 -5.69 -12.57
N ILE A 199 -0.98 -5.72 -11.82
CA ILE A 199 -2.12 -6.58 -12.08
C ILE A 199 -3.02 -5.88 -13.10
N ILE A 200 -2.78 -6.20 -14.38
CA ILE A 200 -3.47 -5.56 -15.51
C ILE A 200 -4.99 -5.76 -15.41
N GLY A 201 -5.71 -4.65 -15.40
CA GLY A 201 -7.17 -4.62 -15.36
C GLY A 201 -7.80 -4.91 -14.00
N GLY A 202 -6.99 -5.22 -12.98
CA GLY A 202 -7.44 -5.44 -11.60
C GLY A 202 -7.74 -4.14 -10.86
N ASN A 203 -8.58 -4.22 -9.83
CA ASN A 203 -8.78 -3.15 -8.84
C ASN A 203 -8.26 -3.57 -7.46
N HIS A 204 -8.60 -2.83 -6.40
CA HIS A 204 -8.14 -3.11 -5.04
C HIS A 204 -8.52 -4.51 -4.51
N PHE A 205 -9.61 -5.12 -5.03
CA PHE A 205 -10.16 -6.41 -4.56
C PHE A 205 -9.72 -7.62 -5.41
N VAL A 206 -8.56 -7.56 -6.08
CA VAL A 206 -8.04 -8.71 -6.82
C VAL A 206 -7.77 -9.89 -5.88
N SER A 207 -8.18 -11.10 -6.26
CA SER A 207 -7.74 -12.31 -5.58
C SER A 207 -6.41 -12.79 -6.19
N ILE A 208 -5.46 -13.13 -5.31
CA ILE A 208 -4.17 -13.70 -5.71
C ILE A 208 -4.20 -15.19 -5.37
N ILE A 209 -4.03 -16.04 -6.39
CA ILE A 209 -3.81 -17.47 -6.21
C ILE A 209 -2.31 -17.72 -6.35
N VAL A 210 -1.65 -18.04 -5.24
CA VAL A 210 -0.24 -18.44 -5.24
C VAL A 210 -0.18 -19.93 -5.55
N VAL A 211 0.31 -20.28 -6.73
CA VAL A 211 0.57 -21.67 -7.11
C VAL A 211 2.05 -21.97 -6.84
N PHE A 212 2.33 -22.80 -5.84
CA PHE A 212 3.68 -23.35 -5.66
C PHE A 212 3.90 -24.41 -6.72
N VAL A 213 4.74 -24.10 -7.71
CA VAL A 213 5.21 -25.09 -8.67
C VAL A 213 6.49 -25.66 -8.09
N ASP A 214 6.43 -26.89 -7.57
CA ASP A 214 7.64 -27.63 -7.21
C ASP A 214 8.47 -27.82 -8.47
N ALA A 215 9.53 -27.02 -8.62
CA ALA A 215 10.56 -27.25 -9.60
C ALA A 215 11.33 -28.51 -9.18
N LYS A 216 10.84 -29.68 -9.58
CA LYS A 216 11.64 -30.90 -9.55
C LYS A 216 12.74 -30.76 -10.61
N CYS A 217 13.94 -30.45 -10.15
CA CYS A 217 15.17 -30.72 -10.89
C CYS A 217 15.39 -32.23 -10.99
#